data_AF-A0A8J4YLC8-F1
#
_entry.id   AF-A0A8J4YLC8-F1
#
_cell.length_a   1.000
_cell.length_b   1.000
_cell.length_c   1.000
_cell.angle_alpha   90.00
_cell.angle_beta   90.00
_cell.angle_gamma   90.00
#
_symmetry.space_group_name_H-M   'P 1'
#
loop_
_entity.id
_entity.type
_entity.pdbx_description
1 polymer ?
#
loop_
_entity_poly.entity_id
_entity_poly.type
_entity_poly.pdbx_seq_one_letter_code
_entity_poly.pdbx_strand_id
1 'polypeptide(L)'
;MNAVWKKLWPECVHNFKGFPEPTPVVREIVNLAHTAGMDEVGEEDIVELLASHDEELSNEDLMAIEQVRALEEETAEEDDPEPQLHLTRKILADVISKFESGIHDIVNNDPTVNAVSNLKTQSEVLSLPTRCFIKKKSTKHNRQL
;
A
#
# COMPACT_ATOMS: atom_id res chain seq x y z
N MET A 1 6.24 11.26 -13.33
CA MET A 1 6.56 9.92 -12.75
C MET A 1 5.39 8.94 -12.57
N ASN A 2 4.10 9.31 -12.70
CA ASN A 2 2.98 8.38 -12.42
C ASN A 2 2.50 7.51 -13.60
N ALA A 3 2.96 7.75 -14.83
CA ALA A 3 2.39 7.11 -16.01
C ALA A 3 2.67 5.60 -16.10
N VAL A 4 3.87 5.16 -15.71
CA VAL A 4 4.27 3.74 -15.75
C VAL A 4 3.60 2.97 -14.60
N TRP A 5 3.61 3.55 -13.40
CA TRP A 5 2.97 2.95 -12.22
C TRP A 5 1.45 2.77 -12.39
N LYS A 6 0.76 3.69 -13.09
CA LYS A 6 -0.66 3.51 -13.42
C LYS A 6 -0.94 2.27 -14.27
N LYS A 7 0.01 1.84 -15.11
CA LYS A 7 -0.13 0.62 -15.92
C LYS A 7 0.17 -0.65 -15.13
N LEU A 8 1.16 -0.60 -14.24
CA LEU A 8 1.59 -1.74 -13.44
C LEU A 8 0.68 -2.01 -12.24
N TRP A 9 0.24 -0.95 -11.55
CA TRP A 9 -0.59 -1.07 -10.35
C TRP A 9 -1.58 0.10 -10.22
N PRO A 10 -2.66 0.10 -11.02
CA PRO A 10 -3.65 1.18 -11.04
C PRO A 10 -4.35 1.41 -9.69
N GLU A 11 -4.49 0.38 -8.86
CA GLU A 11 -5.14 0.47 -7.54
C GLU A 11 -4.31 1.26 -6.52
N CYS A 12 -2.98 1.31 -6.66
CA CYS A 12 -2.10 2.05 -5.77
C CYS A 12 -1.80 3.47 -6.25
N VAL A 13 -1.96 3.75 -7.55
CA VAL A 13 -1.68 5.08 -8.08
C VAL A 13 -2.91 5.95 -8.06
N HIS A 14 -2.93 6.88 -7.11
CA HIS A 14 -3.99 7.86 -7.00
C HIS A 14 -3.89 8.87 -8.15
N ASN A 15 -5.04 9.26 -8.71
CA ASN A 15 -5.12 10.40 -9.63
C ASN A 15 -4.95 11.69 -8.83
N PHE A 16 -3.72 11.97 -8.44
CA PHE A 16 -3.33 13.20 -7.79
C PHE A 16 -3.66 14.38 -8.72
N LYS A 17 -4.51 15.29 -8.25
CA LYS A 17 -5.00 16.46 -9.02
C LYS A 17 -4.29 17.76 -8.63
N GLY A 18 -3.12 17.65 -7.98
CA GLY A 18 -2.43 18.79 -7.39
C GLY A 18 -2.89 19.08 -5.97
N PHE A 19 -2.15 19.97 -5.30
CA PHE A 19 -2.55 20.57 -4.03
C PHE A 19 -3.31 21.88 -4.29
N PRO A 20 -4.23 22.30 -3.41
CA PRO A 20 -4.79 23.66 -3.45
C PRO A 20 -3.67 24.70 -3.26
N GLU A 21 -3.93 25.94 -3.68
CA GLU A 21 -2.90 26.99 -3.75
C GLU A 21 -2.10 27.10 -2.42
N PRO A 22 -0.75 27.11 -2.47
CA PRO A 22 0.06 26.70 -1.32
C PRO A 22 0.25 27.79 -0.25
N THR A 23 -0.37 28.96 -0.42
CA THR A 23 0.05 30.21 0.22
C THR A 23 0.14 30.18 1.76
N PRO A 24 -0.77 29.54 2.54
CA PRO A 24 -0.57 29.43 3.99
C PRO A 24 0.47 28.38 4.38
N VAL A 25 0.62 27.31 3.60
CA VAL A 25 1.50 26.17 3.90
C VAL A 25 2.97 26.53 3.66
N VAL A 26 3.27 27.34 2.63
CA VAL A 26 4.64 27.77 2.31
C VAL A 26 5.27 28.50 3.50
N ARG A 27 4.52 29.39 4.15
CA ARG A 27 4.99 30.11 5.35
C ARG A 27 5.22 29.19 6.54
N GLU A 28 4.36 28.20 6.74
CA GLU A 28 4.56 27.21 7.80
C GLU A 28 5.83 26.38 7.57
N ILE A 29 6.10 26.00 6.32
CA ILE A 29 7.31 25.26 5.93
C ILE A 29 8.56 26.12 6.18
N VAL A 30 8.56 27.38 5.77
CA VAL A 30 9.69 28.31 6.02
C VAL A 30 9.95 28.47 7.52
N ASN A 31 8.91 28.67 8.33
CA ASN A 31 9.05 28.77 9.79
C ASN A 31 9.61 27.49 10.41
N LEU A 32 9.19 26.32 9.92
CA LEU A 32 9.72 25.02 10.35
C LEU A 32 11.21 24.87 9.96
N ALA A 33 11.58 25.27 8.74
CA ALA A 33 12.96 25.25 8.26
C ALA A 33 13.86 26.14 9.14
N HIS A 34 13.42 27.35 9.46
CA HIS A 34 14.13 28.25 10.38
C HIS A 34 14.25 27.64 11.78
N THR A 35 13.19 27.01 12.28
CA THR A 35 13.23 26.29 13.57
C THR A 35 14.23 25.13 13.56
N ALA A 36 14.46 24.52 12.40
CA ALA A 36 15.47 23.48 12.19
C ALA A 36 16.89 24.02 11.94
N GLY A 37 17.09 25.35 12.00
CA GLY A 37 18.39 26.00 11.79
C GLY A 37 18.73 26.29 10.32
N MET A 38 17.74 26.26 9.43
CA MET A 38 17.89 26.55 8.00
C MET A 38 17.41 27.99 7.70
N ASP A 39 18.05 28.98 8.34
CA ASP A 39 17.61 30.39 8.33
C ASP A 39 17.63 31.05 6.93
N GLU A 40 18.35 30.47 5.98
CA GLU A 40 18.47 30.98 4.61
C GLU A 40 17.29 30.61 3.71
N VAL A 41 16.44 29.65 4.14
CA VAL A 41 15.29 29.18 3.34
C VAL A 41 14.19 30.24 3.33
N GLY A 42 13.83 30.73 2.15
CA GLY A 42 12.75 31.68 1.92
C GLY A 42 11.50 31.04 1.30
N GLU A 43 10.43 31.84 1.17
CA GLU A 43 9.20 31.38 0.51
C GLU A 43 9.45 31.06 -0.98
N GLU A 44 10.36 31.78 -1.64
CA GLU A 44 10.74 31.55 -3.05
C GLU A 44 11.35 30.17 -3.25
N ASP A 45 12.24 29.73 -2.36
CA ASP A 45 12.89 28.42 -2.47
C ASP A 45 11.87 27.27 -2.41
N ILE A 46 10.83 27.43 -1.58
CA ILE A 46 9.73 26.45 -1.48
C ILE A 46 8.87 26.48 -2.75
N VAL A 47 8.60 27.67 -3.30
CA VAL A 47 7.81 27.82 -4.54
C VAL A 47 8.56 27.24 -5.74
N GLU A 48 9.86 27.50 -5.86
CA GLU A 48 10.73 26.94 -6.89
C GLU A 48 10.76 25.41 -6.81
N LEU A 49 10.96 24.85 -5.60
CA LEU A 49 10.95 23.41 -5.36
C LEU A 49 9.61 22.75 -5.72
N LEU A 50 8.47 23.41 -5.42
CA LEU A 50 7.16 22.89 -5.78
C LEU A 50 6.95 22.92 -7.30
N ALA A 51 7.46 23.94 -7.98
CA ALA A 51 7.36 24.07 -9.43
C ALA A 51 8.21 23.02 -10.16
N SER A 52 9.39 22.67 -9.65
CA SER A 52 10.27 21.66 -10.28
C SER A 52 9.65 20.26 -10.29
N HIS A 53 8.69 19.97 -9.42
CA HIS A 53 8.02 18.67 -9.34
C HIS A 53 7.08 18.40 -10.54
N ASP A 54 6.69 19.43 -11.29
CA ASP A 54 5.91 19.29 -12.53
C ASP A 54 6.79 19.01 -13.76
N GLU A 55 8.11 19.17 -13.65
CA GLU A 55 9.05 18.91 -14.74
C GLU A 55 9.43 17.41 -14.78
N GLU A 56 9.38 16.82 -15.98
CA GLU A 56 9.85 15.45 -16.17
C GLU A 56 11.37 15.43 -16.21
N LEU A 57 11.99 14.53 -15.43
CA LEU A 57 13.44 14.31 -15.47
C LEU A 57 13.91 14.04 -16.90
N SER A 58 14.95 14.73 -17.32
CA SER A 58 15.60 14.48 -18.61
C SER A 58 16.42 13.18 -18.58
N ASN A 59 16.82 12.70 -19.75
CA ASN A 59 17.71 11.54 -19.84
C ASN A 59 19.08 11.85 -19.22
N GLU A 60 19.53 13.09 -19.33
CA GLU A 60 20.75 13.60 -18.74
C GLU A 60 20.69 13.57 -17.21
N ASP A 61 19.56 13.99 -16.61
CA ASP A 61 19.35 13.91 -15.15
C ASP A 61 19.35 12.46 -14.67
N LEU A 62 18.72 11.55 -15.43
CA LEU A 62 18.74 10.12 -15.13
C LEU A 62 20.15 9.53 -15.17
N MET A 63 20.98 9.94 -16.14
CA MET A 63 22.38 9.51 -16.20
C MET A 63 23.22 10.09 -15.06
N ALA A 64 22.95 11.32 -14.62
CA ALA A 64 23.64 11.93 -13.49
C ALA A 64 23.32 11.19 -12.18
N ILE A 65 22.05 10.83 -11.96
CA ILE A 65 21.61 10.04 -10.81
C ILE A 65 22.31 8.68 -10.78
N GLU A 66 22.42 7.99 -11.92
CA GLU A 66 23.10 6.69 -11.98
C GLU A 66 24.60 6.81 -11.65
N GLN A 67 25.25 7.88 -12.09
CA GLN A 67 26.67 8.13 -11.77
C GLN A 67 26.89 8.40 -10.28
N VAL A 68 26.01 9.17 -9.64
CA VAL A 68 26.07 9.40 -8.18
C VAL A 68 25.89 8.08 -7.43
N ARG A 69 24.90 7.26 -7.82
CA ARG A 69 24.67 5.95 -7.19
C ARG A 69 25.88 5.03 -7.32
N ALA A 70 26.49 4.99 -8.50
CA ALA A 70 27.69 4.19 -8.73
C ALA A 70 28.87 4.63 -7.84
N LEU A 71 29.02 5.95 -7.63
CA LEU A 71 30.06 6.51 -6.76
C LEU A 71 29.82 6.16 -5.28
N GLU A 72 28.57 6.26 -4.83
CA GLU A 72 28.18 5.90 -3.46
C GLU A 72 28.41 4.41 -3.18
N GLU A 73 28.08 3.55 -4.15
CA GLU A 73 28.30 2.10 -4.08
C GLU A 73 29.81 1.77 -4.01
N GLU A 74 30.64 2.45 -4.80
CA GLU A 74 32.11 2.31 -4.76
C GLU A 74 32.70 2.74 -3.40
N THR A 75 32.17 3.82 -2.79
CA THR A 75 32.61 4.24 -1.44
C THR A 75 32.12 3.35 -0.30
N ALA A 76 31.03 2.61 -0.51
CA ALA A 76 30.51 1.65 0.46
C ALA A 76 31.26 0.31 0.43
N GLU A 77 32.02 0.02 -0.64
CA GLU A 77 32.85 -1.17 -0.76
C GLU A 77 34.19 -1.08 0.00
N GLU A 78 34.58 0.11 0.49
CA GLU A 78 35.82 0.32 1.25
C GLU A 78 35.70 0.03 2.77
N ASP A 79 34.49 -0.14 3.31
CA ASP A 79 34.28 -0.55 4.71
C ASP A 79 34.28 -2.09 4.82
N ASP A 80 34.92 -2.64 5.86
CA ASP A 80 35.07 -4.08 6.14
C ASP A 80 33.75 -4.85 5.84
N PRO A 81 33.74 -5.96 5.07
CA PRO A 81 32.50 -6.58 4.60
C PRO A 81 31.68 -7.09 5.79
N GLU A 82 30.80 -6.23 6.30
CA GLU A 82 29.70 -6.63 7.16
C GLU A 82 28.91 -7.69 6.39
N PRO A 83 28.62 -8.85 7.00
CA PRO A 83 27.90 -9.91 6.30
C PRO A 83 26.54 -9.39 5.85
N GLN A 84 26.42 -9.10 4.56
CA GLN A 84 25.19 -8.62 3.94
C GLN A 84 24.09 -9.67 4.21
N LEU A 85 23.14 -9.31 5.06
CA LEU A 85 22.00 -10.16 5.39
C LEU A 85 21.03 -10.17 4.20
N HIS A 86 21.25 -11.08 3.25
CA HIS A 86 20.39 -11.18 2.08
C HIS A 86 19.08 -11.90 2.40
N LEU A 87 17.96 -11.20 2.24
CA LEU A 87 16.64 -11.80 2.14
C LEU A 87 16.51 -12.54 0.80
N THR A 88 17.00 -13.77 0.75
CA THR A 88 16.85 -14.61 -0.44
C THR A 88 15.40 -15.02 -0.64
N ARG A 89 15.01 -15.29 -1.90
CA ARG A 89 13.68 -15.85 -2.24
C ARG A 89 13.33 -17.08 -1.40
N LYS A 90 14.33 -17.92 -1.11
CA LYS A 90 14.15 -19.12 -0.29
C LYS A 90 13.79 -18.76 1.15
N ILE A 91 14.53 -17.83 1.77
CA ILE A 91 14.25 -17.35 3.12
C ILE A 91 12.84 -16.72 3.18
N LEU A 92 12.48 -15.92 2.18
CA LEU A 92 11.15 -15.30 2.11
C LEU A 92 10.04 -16.34 1.98
N ALA A 93 10.20 -17.34 1.11
CA ALA A 93 9.24 -18.44 0.97
C ALA A 93 9.08 -19.24 2.26
N ASP A 94 10.18 -19.50 2.96
CA ASP A 94 10.17 -20.21 4.24
C ASP A 94 9.44 -19.41 5.33
N VAL A 95 9.62 -18.09 5.38
CA VAL A 95 8.92 -17.20 6.33
C VAL A 95 7.42 -17.16 6.04
N ILE A 96 7.02 -16.99 4.78
CA ILE A 96 5.61 -16.96 4.39
C ILE A 96 4.93 -18.30 4.72
N SER A 97 5.58 -19.43 4.42
CA SER A 97 5.06 -20.76 4.74
C SER A 97 4.82 -20.95 6.25
N LYS A 98 5.75 -20.48 7.09
CA LYS A 98 5.58 -20.51 8.55
C LYS A 98 4.41 -19.65 9.01
N PHE A 99 4.21 -18.49 8.40
CA PHE A 99 3.09 -17.61 8.71
C PHE A 99 1.75 -18.26 8.34
N GLU A 100 1.65 -18.86 7.15
CA GLU A 100 0.46 -19.60 6.71
C GLU A 100 0.14 -20.77 7.64
N SER A 101 1.16 -21.55 8.04
CA SER A 101 0.99 -22.63 9.01
C SER A 101 0.48 -22.11 10.36
N GLY A 102 1.05 -21.01 10.87
CA GLY A 102 0.61 -20.41 12.13
C GLY A 102 -0.83 -19.91 12.08
N ILE A 103 -1.24 -19.29 10.97
CA ILE A 103 -2.65 -18.91 10.74
C ILE A 103 -3.54 -20.14 10.73
N HIS A 104 -3.14 -21.20 10.02
CA HIS A 104 -3.90 -22.45 9.96
C HIS A 104 -4.09 -23.07 11.36
N ASP A 105 -3.05 -23.07 12.18
CA ASP A 105 -3.11 -23.58 13.55
C ASP A 105 -4.04 -22.75 14.43
N ILE A 106 -3.98 -21.42 14.31
CA ILE A 106 -4.91 -20.52 15.02
C ILE A 106 -6.35 -20.80 14.59
N VAL A 107 -6.63 -20.85 13.29
CA VAL A 107 -7.99 -21.09 12.77
C VAL A 107 -8.56 -22.41 13.28
N ASN A 108 -7.76 -23.48 13.30
CA ASN A 108 -8.23 -24.79 13.70
C ASN A 108 -8.41 -24.94 15.22
N ASN A 109 -7.58 -24.25 16.02
CA ASN A 109 -7.60 -24.38 17.47
C ASN A 109 -8.36 -23.24 18.17
N ASP A 110 -8.77 -22.18 17.46
CA ASP A 110 -9.56 -21.09 18.02
C ASP A 110 -11.04 -21.51 18.15
N PRO A 111 -11.58 -21.61 19.39
CA PRO A 111 -12.98 -21.97 19.61
C PRO A 111 -13.96 -20.93 19.04
N THR A 112 -13.54 -19.67 18.93
CA THR A 112 -14.39 -18.56 18.44
C THR A 112 -14.58 -18.63 16.93
N VAL A 113 -13.52 -18.94 16.17
CA VAL A 113 -13.59 -19.14 14.71
C VAL A 113 -14.47 -20.35 14.37
N ASN A 114 -14.30 -21.44 15.12
CA ASN A 114 -15.13 -22.65 15.00
C ASN A 114 -16.59 -22.42 15.45
N ALA A 115 -16.83 -21.58 16.45
CA ALA A 115 -18.18 -21.21 16.87
C ALA A 115 -18.89 -20.37 15.81
N VAL A 116 -18.20 -19.42 15.17
CA VAL A 116 -18.76 -18.58 14.09
C VAL A 116 -19.09 -19.40 12.85
N SER A 117 -18.25 -20.37 12.46
CA SER A 117 -18.54 -21.27 11.34
C SER A 117 -19.74 -22.19 11.64
N ASN A 118 -19.83 -22.73 12.86
CA ASN A 118 -20.99 -23.52 13.29
C ASN A 118 -22.28 -22.70 13.37
N LEU A 119 -22.22 -21.44 13.81
CA LEU A 119 -23.37 -20.53 13.82
C LEU A 119 -23.88 -20.22 12.40
N LYS A 120 -22.97 -20.03 11.42
CA LYS A 120 -23.36 -19.88 10.00
C LYS A 120 -24.11 -21.11 9.50
N THR A 121 -23.57 -22.30 9.73
CA THR A 121 -24.19 -23.58 9.35
C THR A 121 -25.55 -23.77 10.01
N GLN A 122 -25.69 -23.46 11.30
CA GLN A 122 -26.98 -23.53 11.99
C GLN A 122 -27.99 -22.50 11.46
N SER A 123 -27.55 -21.27 11.17
CA SER A 123 -28.42 -20.24 10.56
C SER A 123 -28.92 -20.66 9.17
N GLU A 124 -28.07 -21.30 8.36
CA GLU A 124 -28.44 -21.81 7.05
C GLU A 124 -29.43 -22.97 7.16
N VAL A 125 -29.19 -23.93 8.05
CA VAL A 125 -30.10 -25.07 8.30
C VAL A 125 -31.46 -24.60 8.81
N LEU A 126 -31.50 -23.62 9.72
CA LEU A 126 -32.76 -23.05 10.22
C LEU A 126 -33.45 -22.15 9.18
N SER A 127 -32.74 -21.63 8.19
CA SER A 127 -33.31 -20.87 7.05
C SER A 127 -33.88 -21.76 5.94
N LEU A 128 -33.50 -23.04 5.84
CA LEU A 128 -33.99 -23.95 4.80
C LEU A 128 -35.51 -24.21 4.88
N PRO A 129 -36.12 -24.46 6.06
CA PRO A 129 -37.57 -24.62 6.18
C PRO A 129 -38.35 -23.39 5.71
N THR A 130 -37.92 -22.18 6.09
CA THR A 130 -38.58 -20.94 5.71
C THR A 130 -38.41 -20.64 4.21
N ARG A 131 -37.24 -20.91 3.65
CA ARG A 131 -36.97 -20.77 2.20
C ARG A 131 -37.81 -21.74 1.36
N CYS A 132 -37.98 -22.99 1.82
CA CYS A 132 -38.88 -23.96 1.19
C CYS A 132 -40.36 -23.54 1.27
N PHE A 133 -40.79 -22.97 2.39
CA PHE A 133 -42.16 -22.52 2.58
C PHE A 133 -42.52 -21.32 1.68
N ILE A 134 -41.60 -20.35 1.55
CA ILE A 134 -41.74 -19.20 0.66
C ILE A 134 -41.82 -19.66 -0.81
N LYS A 135 -40.98 -20.62 -1.21
CA LYS A 135 -40.98 -21.16 -2.58
C LYS A 135 -42.27 -21.92 -2.92
N LYS A 136 -42.86 -22.64 -1.95
CA LYS A 136 -44.18 -23.30 -2.08
C LYS A 136 -45.34 -22.31 -2.18
N LYS A 137 -45.31 -21.18 -1.46
CA LYS A 137 -46.36 -20.14 -1.58
C LYS A 137 -46.29 -19.41 -2.93
N SER A 138 -45.09 -19.12 -3.42
CA SER A 138 -44.90 -18.46 -4.72
C SER A 138 -45.36 -19.32 -5.92
N THR A 139 -45.11 -20.64 -5.88
CA THR A 139 -45.57 -21.58 -6.93
C THR A 139 -47.08 -21.84 -6.92
N LYS A 140 -47.74 -21.78 -5.77
CA LYS A 140 -49.21 -21.85 -5.71
C LYS A 140 -49.88 -20.58 -6.24
N HIS A 141 -49.29 -19.41 -5.99
CA HIS A 141 -49.83 -18.15 -6.49
C HIS A 141 -49.68 -18.00 -8.03
N ASN A 142 -48.59 -18.50 -8.62
CA ASN A 142 -48.39 -18.50 -10.08
C ASN A 142 -49.16 -19.60 -10.85
N ARG A 143 -49.83 -20.53 -10.19
CA ARG A 143 -50.66 -21.58 -10.83
C ARG A 143 -52.17 -21.25 -10.81
N GLN A 144 -52.56 -20.09 -10.29
CA GLN A 144 -53.96 -19.63 -10.22
C GLN A 144 -54.23 -18.38 -11.08
N LEU A 145 -53.33 -18.08 -12.03
CA LEU A 145 -53.54 -17.09 -13.10
C LEU A 145 -53.56 -17.81 -14.45
#